data_AF-A0A2I0VY11-F1
#
_entry.id   AF-A0A2I0VY11-F1
#
_cell.length_a   1.000
_cell.length_b   1.000
_cell.length_c   1.000
_cell.angle_alpha   90.00
_cell.angle_beta   90.00
_cell.angle_gamma   90.00
#
_symmetry.space_group_name_H-M   'P 1'
#
loop_
_entity.id
_entity.type
_entity.pdbx_description
1 polymer ?
#
loop_
_entity_poly.entity_id
_entity_poly.type
_entity_poly.pdbx_seq_one_letter_code
_entity_poly.pdbx_strand_id
1 'polypeptide(L)'
;MFLVIIGLLYDIKYLCRMDKLVCEPVEGNAWHADHIVPVFKGGGECRLENMRTLCVACHAEVTKSQRTERHQARRRAKEQLKIAMKGLEHGGDTRQIELNSSVDRAVGAEADEDAFLVHVPGSAYSES
;
A
#
# COMPACT_ATOMS: atom_id res chain seq x y z
N MET A 1 -16.47 -19.18 -23.34
CA MET A 1 -15.77 -20.11 -22.42
C MET A 1 -14.84 -19.39 -21.43
N PHE A 2 -13.97 -18.46 -21.87
CA PHE A 2 -13.05 -17.72 -20.97
C PHE A 2 -13.74 -16.92 -19.84
N LEU A 3 -14.84 -16.22 -20.13
CA LEU A 3 -15.58 -15.45 -19.10
C LEU A 3 -16.20 -16.34 -18.02
N VAL A 4 -16.60 -17.57 -18.36
CA VAL A 4 -17.20 -18.53 -17.41
C VAL A 4 -16.13 -19.06 -16.44
N ILE A 5 -14.92 -19.33 -16.94
CA ILE A 5 -13.79 -19.77 -16.09
C ILE A 5 -13.34 -18.64 -15.17
N ILE A 6 -13.29 -17.39 -15.66
CA ILE A 6 -12.98 -16.24 -14.82
C ILE A 6 -14.05 -16.06 -13.73
N GLY A 7 -15.34 -16.15 -14.08
CA GLY A 7 -16.45 -16.10 -13.12
C GLY A 7 -16.31 -17.17 -12.03
N LEU A 8 -16.17 -18.44 -12.42
CA LEU A 8 -16.03 -19.57 -11.48
C LEU A 8 -14.80 -19.44 -10.57
N LEU A 9 -13.68 -18.91 -11.07
CA LEU A 9 -12.48 -18.68 -10.25
C LEU A 9 -12.63 -17.51 -9.27
N TYR A 10 -13.42 -16.50 -9.61
CA TYR A 10 -13.79 -15.44 -8.68
C TYR A 10 -14.77 -15.98 -7.63
N ASP A 11 -15.78 -16.74 -8.03
CA ASP A 11 -16.78 -17.33 -7.13
C ASP A 11 -16.12 -18.29 -6.13
N ILE A 12 -15.20 -19.17 -6.57
CA ILE A 12 -14.47 -20.08 -5.67
C ILE A 12 -13.61 -19.31 -4.64
N LYS A 13 -12.98 -18.20 -5.04
CA LYS A 13 -12.19 -17.37 -4.13
C LYS A 13 -13.04 -16.56 -3.16
N TYR A 14 -14.23 -16.15 -3.58
CA TYR A 14 -15.19 -15.42 -2.76
C TYR A 14 -15.88 -16.34 -1.75
N LEU A 15 -16.29 -17.56 -2.17
CA LEU A 15 -16.87 -18.56 -1.28
C LEU A 15 -15.92 -18.90 -0.12
N CYS A 16 -14.65 -19.21 -0.40
CA CYS A 16 -13.72 -19.62 0.67
C CYS A 16 -13.47 -18.51 1.70
N ARG A 17 -13.67 -17.24 1.33
CA ARG A 17 -13.51 -16.09 2.22
C ARG A 17 -14.72 -15.93 3.16
N MET A 18 -15.93 -16.13 2.63
CA MET A 18 -17.16 -16.12 3.43
C MET A 18 -17.23 -17.33 4.37
N ASP A 19 -16.85 -18.51 3.89
CA ASP A 19 -16.85 -19.74 4.69
C ASP A 19 -15.97 -19.60 5.94
N LYS A 20 -14.79 -18.96 5.80
CA LYS A 20 -13.91 -18.69 6.95
C LYS A 20 -14.53 -17.75 7.97
N LEU A 21 -15.27 -16.73 7.53
CA LEU A 21 -15.92 -15.81 8.46
C LEU A 21 -17.05 -16.50 9.25
N VAL A 22 -17.77 -17.43 8.61
CA VAL A 22 -18.90 -18.16 9.23
C VAL A 22 -18.41 -19.30 10.13
N CYS A 23 -17.45 -20.11 9.65
CA CYS A 23 -16.96 -21.28 10.38
C CYS A 23 -15.93 -20.93 11.47
N GLU A 24 -15.21 -19.81 11.30
CA GLU A 24 -14.14 -19.37 12.20
C GLU A 24 -14.21 -17.85 12.42
N PRO A 25 -15.14 -17.37 13.26
CA PRO A 25 -15.39 -15.93 13.46
C PRO A 25 -14.33 -15.27 14.37
N VAL A 26 -13.05 -15.46 14.05
CA VAL A 26 -11.94 -14.75 14.68
C VAL A 26 -11.77 -13.38 14.03
N GLU A 27 -11.30 -12.39 14.79
CA GLU A 27 -11.21 -10.99 14.36
C GLU A 27 -10.45 -10.84 13.02
N GLY A 28 -9.34 -11.56 12.86
CA GLY A 28 -8.53 -11.53 11.64
C GLY A 28 -9.20 -12.11 10.38
N ASN A 29 -10.31 -12.83 10.52
CA ASN A 29 -11.12 -13.28 9.38
C ASN A 29 -12.19 -12.25 8.99
N ALA A 30 -12.53 -11.32 9.88
CA ALA A 30 -13.55 -10.29 9.64
C ALA A 30 -12.93 -9.00 9.07
N TRP A 31 -11.83 -8.54 9.67
CA TRP A 31 -11.24 -7.24 9.33
C TRP A 31 -9.71 -7.24 9.42
N HIS A 32 -9.09 -6.27 8.73
CA HIS A 32 -7.66 -5.96 8.80
C HIS A 32 -7.46 -4.44 8.94
N ALA A 33 -6.36 -4.05 9.60
CA ALA A 33 -5.85 -2.69 9.55
C ALA A 33 -5.14 -2.45 8.21
N ASP A 34 -5.44 -1.35 7.55
CA ASP A 34 -4.88 -0.96 6.25
C ASP A 34 -4.34 0.45 6.27
N HIS A 35 -3.38 0.75 5.39
CA HIS A 35 -2.86 2.11 5.25
C HIS A 35 -3.72 2.91 4.26
N ILE A 36 -4.06 4.15 4.60
CA ILE A 36 -4.72 5.09 3.68
C ILE A 36 -3.77 5.41 2.52
N VAL A 37 -2.53 5.78 2.85
CA VAL A 37 -1.41 5.93 1.92
C VAL A 37 -0.52 4.69 2.03
N PRO A 38 -0.35 3.89 0.96
CA PRO A 38 0.41 2.65 1.05
C PRO A 38 1.92 2.91 1.17
N VAL A 39 2.63 1.95 1.79
CA VAL A 39 4.09 1.99 2.00
C VAL A 39 4.88 2.34 0.74
N PHE A 40 4.53 1.78 -0.43
CA PHE A 40 5.26 2.03 -1.67
C PHE A 40 5.10 3.46 -2.22
N LYS A 41 4.14 4.23 -1.68
CA LYS A 41 3.94 5.66 -1.94
C LYS A 41 4.46 6.54 -0.80
N GLY A 42 5.18 5.97 0.17
CA GLY A 42 5.74 6.70 1.31
C GLY A 42 4.91 6.66 2.60
N GLY A 43 3.74 6.02 2.61
CA GLY A 43 2.91 5.91 3.81
C GLY A 43 3.27 4.73 4.72
N GLY A 44 4.57 4.53 4.97
CA GLY A 44 5.06 3.46 5.86
C GLY A 44 5.07 3.83 7.34
N GLU A 45 4.68 5.06 7.67
CA GLU A 45 4.53 5.50 9.05
C GLU A 45 3.26 4.86 9.64
N CYS A 46 3.42 4.08 10.71
CA CYS A 46 2.31 3.43 11.43
C CYS A 46 1.57 4.40 12.36
N ARG A 47 1.48 5.68 12.01
CA ARG A 47 0.68 6.63 12.78
C ARG A 47 -0.80 6.37 12.55
N LEU A 48 -1.62 6.69 13.55
CA LEU A 48 -3.05 6.43 13.49
C LEU A 48 -3.75 7.21 12.36
N GLU A 49 -3.23 8.37 11.96
CA GLU A 49 -3.80 9.21 10.90
C GLU A 49 -3.72 8.55 9.52
N ASN A 50 -2.78 7.63 9.32
CA ASN A 50 -2.63 6.89 8.07
C ASN A 50 -3.27 5.49 8.12
N MET A 51 -4.02 5.16 9.16
CA MET A 51 -4.66 3.85 9.32
C MET A 51 -6.16 3.93 9.01
N ARG A 52 -6.69 2.86 8.44
CA ARG A 52 -8.12 2.62 8.27
C ARG A 52 -8.45 1.16 8.54
N THR A 53 -9.69 0.88 8.93
CA THR A 53 -10.18 -0.48 9.12
C THR A 53 -10.93 -0.93 7.87
N LEU A 54 -10.54 -2.07 7.30
CA LEU A 54 -11.23 -2.68 6.17
C LEU A 54 -11.68 -4.08 6.52
N CYS A 55 -12.84 -4.51 5.99
CA CYS A 55 -13.16 -5.92 6.01
C CYS A 55 -12.15 -6.70 5.16
N VAL A 56 -12.01 -7.99 5.43
CA VAL A 56 -11.05 -8.85 4.75
C VAL A 56 -11.27 -8.85 3.22
N ALA A 57 -12.51 -8.78 2.74
CA ALA A 57 -12.81 -8.68 1.30
C ALA A 57 -12.29 -7.37 0.68
N CYS A 58 -12.66 -6.20 1.24
CA CYS A 58 -12.19 -4.90 0.77
C CYS A 58 -10.67 -4.78 0.83
N HIS A 59 -10.05 -5.30 1.88
CA HIS A 59 -8.59 -5.33 2.02
C HIS A 59 -7.91 -6.10 0.88
N ALA A 60 -8.48 -7.22 0.42
CA ALA A 60 -7.91 -7.98 -0.69
C ALA A 60 -7.99 -7.24 -2.03
N GLU A 61 -9.06 -6.50 -2.28
CA GLU A 61 -9.21 -5.68 -3.49
C GLU A 61 -8.16 -4.56 -3.52
N VAL A 62 -8.01 -3.85 -2.40
CA VAL A 62 -6.97 -2.82 -2.22
C VAL A 62 -5.58 -3.42 -2.44
N THR A 63 -5.28 -4.55 -1.81
CA THR A 63 -3.99 -5.25 -1.96
C THR A 63 -3.70 -5.60 -3.43
N LYS A 64 -4.73 -6.02 -4.18
CA LYS A 64 -4.62 -6.36 -5.59
C LYS A 64 -4.35 -5.13 -6.46
N SER A 65 -5.04 -4.02 -6.21
CA SER A 65 -4.79 -2.74 -6.90
C SER A 65 -3.36 -2.27 -6.65
N GLN A 66 -2.98 -2.19 -5.37
CA GLN A 66 -1.65 -1.74 -4.96
C GLN A 66 -0.53 -2.63 -5.51
N ARG A 67 -0.74 -3.95 -5.58
CA ARG A 67 0.21 -4.88 -6.23
C ARG A 67 0.43 -4.52 -7.70
N THR A 68 -0.64 -4.19 -8.41
CA THR A 68 -0.59 -3.82 -9.84
C THR A 68 0.13 -2.48 -10.02
N GLU A 69 -0.25 -1.46 -9.25
CA GLU A 69 0.38 -0.14 -9.26
C GLU A 69 1.88 -0.22 -8.94
N ARG A 70 2.25 -0.92 -7.87
CA ARG A 70 3.66 -1.11 -7.46
C ARG A 70 4.47 -1.82 -8.53
N HIS A 71 3.89 -2.83 -9.20
CA HIS A 71 4.55 -3.51 -10.30
C HIS A 71 4.80 -2.58 -11.49
N GLN A 72 3.81 -1.77 -11.87
CA GLN A 72 3.96 -0.78 -12.94
C GLN A 72 5.00 0.29 -12.59
N ALA A 73 4.99 0.82 -11.36
CA ALA A 73 5.95 1.80 -10.89
C ALA A 73 7.39 1.25 -10.98
N ARG A 74 7.62 0.02 -10.52
CA ARG A 74 8.94 -0.65 -10.64
C ARG A 74 9.38 -0.84 -12.09
N ARG A 75 8.45 -1.19 -12.99
CA ARG A 75 8.76 -1.33 -14.43
C ARG A 75 9.17 0.01 -15.05
N ARG A 76 8.45 1.09 -14.73
CA ARG A 76 8.76 2.44 -15.22
C ARG A 76 10.11 2.92 -14.70
N ALA A 77 10.36 2.78 -13.39
CA ALA A 77 11.64 3.14 -12.79
C ALA A 77 12.82 2.37 -13.40
N LYS A 78 12.64 1.08 -13.67
CA LYS A 78 13.66 0.26 -14.36
C LYS A 78 13.94 0.76 -15.78
N GLU A 79 12.91 1.14 -16.54
CA GLU A 79 13.12 1.66 -17.89
C GLU A 79 13.80 3.03 -17.88
N GLN A 80 13.38 3.92 -16.98
CA GLN A 80 14.02 5.23 -16.78
C GLN A 80 15.51 5.08 -16.42
N LEU A 81 15.82 4.16 -15.50
CA LEU A 81 17.20 3.86 -15.13
C LEU A 81 18.00 3.36 -16.34
N LYS A 82 17.43 2.45 -17.15
CA LYS A 82 18.08 1.94 -18.36
C LYS A 82 18.37 3.04 -19.37
N ILE A 83 17.44 3.99 -19.55
CA ILE A 83 17.63 5.16 -20.43
C ILE A 83 18.75 6.05 -19.89
N ALA A 84 18.73 6.37 -18.59
CA ALA A 84 19.76 7.18 -17.94
C ALA A 84 21.15 6.55 -18.06
N MET A 85 21.26 5.24 -17.83
CA MET A 85 22.52 4.49 -17.97
C MET A 85 23.07 4.56 -19.40
N LYS A 86 22.22 4.34 -20.41
CA LYS A 86 22.63 4.48 -21.81
C LYS A 86 23.10 5.89 -22.15
N GLY A 87 22.46 6.92 -21.57
CA GLY A 87 22.86 8.32 -21.77
C GLY A 87 24.26 8.63 -21.23
N LEU A 88 24.67 7.97 -20.14
CA LEU A 88 26.02 8.09 -19.57
C LEU A 88 27.08 7.38 -20.43
N GLU A 89 26.71 6.31 -21.14
CA GLU A 89 27.63 5.53 -22.00
C GLU A 89 27.98 6.23 -23.33
N HIS A 90 27.13 7.13 -23.84
CA HIS A 90 27.30 7.74 -25.17
C HIS A 90 28.12 9.05 -25.21
N GLY A 91 28.73 9.48 -24.09
CA GLY A 91 29.58 10.68 -24.05
C GLY A 91 28.77 11.99 -24.03
N GLY A 92 29.06 12.84 -23.04
CA GLY A 92 28.19 13.95 -22.62
C GLY A 92 27.81 14.97 -23.69
N ASP A 93 26.53 15.33 -23.72
CA ASP A 93 26.08 16.70 -24.02
C ASP A 93 25.02 17.07 -22.98
N THR A 94 25.37 17.97 -22.05
CA THR A 94 24.49 18.46 -21.00
C THR A 94 23.47 19.42 -21.59
N ARG A 95 22.33 18.90 -22.05
CA ARG A 95 21.15 19.73 -22.35
C ARG A 95 19.92 19.16 -21.66
N GLN A 96 19.67 19.74 -20.48
CA GLN A 96 18.42 19.84 -19.73
C GLN A 96 17.47 18.64 -19.81
N ILE A 97 17.58 17.75 -18.82
CA ILE A 97 16.47 16.89 -18.41
C ILE A 97 15.68 17.67 -17.36
N GLU A 98 14.58 18.29 -17.77
CA GLU A 98 13.58 18.81 -16.84
C GLU A 98 12.94 17.63 -16.10
N LEU A 99 13.42 17.36 -14.88
CA LEU A 99 12.69 16.57 -13.91
C LEU A 99 11.49 17.41 -13.43
N ASN A 100 10.31 17.11 -13.96
CA ASN A 100 9.07 17.59 -13.38
C ASN A 100 8.80 16.81 -12.09
N SER A 101 9.54 17.15 -11.02
CA SER A 101 9.19 16.71 -9.67
C SER A 101 8.16 17.68 -9.11
N SER A 102 6.88 17.43 -9.41
CA SER A 102 5.79 17.95 -8.59
C SER A 102 5.83 17.20 -7.26
N VAL A 103 6.75 17.62 -6.38
CA VAL A 103 6.74 17.26 -4.97
C VAL A 103 5.72 18.20 -4.33
N ASP A 104 4.48 17.74 -4.24
CA ASP A 104 3.48 18.42 -3.43
C ASP A 104 3.90 18.30 -1.96
N ARG A 105 4.56 19.37 -1.49
CA ARG A 105 4.99 19.54 -0.11
C ARG A 105 3.76 19.95 0.70
N ALA A 106 3.06 18.96 1.26
CA ALA A 106 2.02 19.22 2.25
C ALA A 106 2.68 19.58 3.58
N VAL A 107 2.49 20.86 3.90
CA VAL A 107 2.71 21.62 5.13
C VAL A 107 2.60 20.78 6.41
N GLY A 108 3.58 20.97 7.30
CA GLY A 108 3.56 20.41 8.65
C GLY A 108 2.47 21.05 9.51
N ALA A 109 1.78 20.21 10.26
CA ALA A 109 1.01 20.62 11.42
C ALA A 109 1.69 19.96 12.63
N GLU A 110 2.40 20.78 13.40
CA GLU A 110 2.77 20.46 14.78
C GLU A 110 1.46 20.33 15.57
N ALA A 111 1.16 19.14 16.07
CA ALA A 111 0.04 18.92 16.98
C ALA A 111 0.42 17.83 17.99
N ASP A 112 0.63 18.27 19.23
CA ASP A 112 0.76 17.51 20.48
C ASP A 112 0.63 15.98 20.36
N GLU A 113 1.77 15.30 20.36
CA GLU A 113 1.90 13.84 20.31
C GLU A 113 1.44 13.15 21.63
N ASP A 114 1.07 13.90 22.66
CA ASP A 114 0.79 13.39 24.01
C ASP A 114 -0.69 13.04 24.28
N ALA A 115 -1.62 13.36 23.37
CA ALA A 115 -3.05 13.21 23.63
C ALA A 115 -3.64 11.81 23.33
N PHE A 116 -2.88 10.88 22.75
CA PHE A 116 -3.43 9.63 22.21
C PHE A 116 -2.73 8.33 22.64
N LEU A 117 -1.97 8.36 23.75
CA LEU A 117 -1.48 7.12 24.36
C LEU A 117 -2.60 6.41 25.13
N VAL A 118 -3.16 5.35 24.52
CA VAL A 118 -4.04 4.42 25.21
C VAL A 118 -3.17 3.40 25.95
N HIS A 119 -3.24 3.39 27.28
CA HIS A 119 -2.53 2.42 28.10
C HIS A 119 -3.12 1.01 27.92
N VAL A 120 -2.33 0.11 27.32
CA VAL A 120 -2.68 -1.31 27.17
C VAL A 120 -1.79 -2.13 28.11
N PRO A 121 -2.35 -2.71 29.21
CA PRO A 121 -1.55 -3.48 30.17
C PRO A 121 -0.78 -4.63 29.50
N GLY A 122 0.54 -4.65 29.68
CA GLY A 122 1.44 -5.68 29.13
C GLY A 122 1.95 -5.42 27.70
N SER A 123 1.66 -4.26 27.12
CA SER A 123 2.24 -3.87 25.82
C SER A 123 3.69 -3.41 25.97
N ALA A 124 4.55 -3.80 25.01
CA ALA A 124 5.94 -3.34 24.92
C ALA A 124 6.09 -1.83 24.64
N TYR A 125 4.98 -1.15 24.31
CA TYR A 125 4.94 0.28 24.01
C TYR A 125 4.47 1.14 25.19
N SER A 126 4.31 0.55 26.38
CA SER A 126 3.76 1.24 27.57
C SER A 126 4.83 1.84 28.49
N GLU A 127 6.12 1.60 28.20
CA GLU A 127 7.24 2.03 29.03
C GLU A 127 8.15 2.96 28.22
N SER A 128 7.90 4.27 28.34
CA SER A 128 8.83 5.35 27.98
C SER A 128 9.05 6.23 29.19
#